data_AF-A0A371IPU3-F1
#
_entry.id   AF-A0A371IPU3-F1
#
_cell.length_a   1.000
_cell.length_b   1.000
_cell.length_c   1.000
_cell.angle_alpha   90.00
_cell.angle_beta   90.00
_cell.angle_gamma   90.00
#
_symmetry.space_group_name_H-M   'P 1'
#
loop_
_entity.id
_entity.type
_entity.pdbx_description
1 polymer ?
#
loop_
_entity_poly.entity_id
_entity_poly.type
_entity_poly.pdbx_seq_one_letter_code
_entity_poly.pdbx_strand_id
1 'polypeptide(L)' 'SDMTSLTIDPSIPYFSVDMVMAIMNLPISLYGPIADSILCIETDFFTLDEEVEGKYYFIPQVESCQKLLTSLGFVDSGSN' A
#
# COMPACT_ATOMS: atom_id res chain seq x y z
N SER A 1 -5.74 12.83 -2.05
CA SER A 1 -6.92 13.28 -2.79
C SER A 1 -6.52 13.96 -4.08
N ASP A 2 -5.63 14.96 -4.05
CA ASP A 2 -5.28 15.76 -5.24
C ASP A 2 -4.84 14.97 -6.49
N MET A 3 -4.07 13.89 -6.32
CA MET A 3 -3.55 13.12 -7.47
C MET A 3 -4.58 12.14 -8.06
N THR A 4 -5.56 11.70 -7.27
CA THR A 4 -6.54 10.66 -7.67
C THR A 4 -7.97 11.16 -7.71
N SER A 5 -8.22 12.38 -7.22
CA SER A 5 -9.55 12.92 -6.92
C SER A 5 -10.43 12.00 -6.05
N LEU A 6 -9.82 11.04 -5.33
CA LEU A 6 -10.51 10.14 -4.41
C LEU A 6 -10.40 10.65 -2.97
N THR A 7 -11.52 10.68 -2.27
CA THR A 7 -11.55 10.91 -0.82
C THR A 7 -11.02 9.68 -0.10
N ILE A 8 -9.84 9.81 0.52
CA ILE A 8 -9.21 8.77 1.35
C ILE A 8 -9.22 9.29 2.78
N ASP A 9 -9.96 8.62 3.66
CA ASP A 9 -10.06 8.96 5.08
C ASP A 9 -9.23 7.94 5.90
N PRO A 10 -8.03 8.31 6.38
CA PRO A 10 -7.19 7.40 7.14
C PRO A 10 -7.65 7.29 8.59
N SER A 11 -7.68 6.07 9.12
CA SER A 11 -7.89 5.85 10.56
C SER A 11 -6.67 6.25 11.39
N ILE A 12 -6.82 6.23 12.71
CA ILE A 12 -5.70 6.37 13.65
C ILE A 12 -4.66 5.26 13.36
N PRO A 13 -3.37 5.60 13.26
CA PRO A 13 -2.34 4.61 12.94
C PRO A 13 -2.06 3.67 14.12
N TYR A 14 -1.68 2.43 13.79
CA TYR A 14 -1.14 1.47 14.75
C TYR A 14 0.39 1.42 14.63
N PHE A 15 1.08 1.36 15.77
CA PHE A 15 2.54 1.26 15.84
C PHE A 15 2.92 0.04 16.69
N SER A 16 3.85 -0.76 16.19
CA SER A 16 4.38 -1.92 16.89
C SER A 16 5.83 -2.13 16.49
N VAL A 17 6.62 -2.66 17.42
CA VAL A 17 8.02 -3.04 17.21
C VAL A 17 8.15 -4.49 17.63
N ASP A 18 8.35 -5.37 16.65
CA ASP A 18 8.61 -6.79 16.86
C ASP A 18 9.36 -7.34 15.64
N MET A 19 9.74 -8.60 15.66
CA MET A 19 10.19 -9.33 14.49
C MET A 19 9.15 -9.23 13.38
N VAL A 20 9.58 -8.94 12.15
CA VAL A 20 8.70 -8.68 11.01
C VAL A 20 7.66 -9.78 10.77
N MET A 21 8.02 -11.05 10.98
CA MET A 21 7.09 -12.17 10.82
C MET A 21 6.01 -12.23 11.91
N ALA A 22 6.31 -11.76 13.13
CA ALA A 22 5.35 -11.74 14.22
C ALA A 22 4.28 -10.67 13.99
N ILE A 23 4.68 -9.46 13.58
CA ILE A 23 3.72 -8.39 13.24
C ILE A 23 2.92 -8.68 11.97
N MET A 24 3.52 -9.35 10.98
CA MET A 24 2.87 -9.64 9.69
C MET A 24 1.86 -10.78 9.76
N ASN A 25 1.91 -11.64 10.78
CA ASN A 25 0.99 -12.77 10.92
C ASN A 25 -0.49 -12.34 10.93
N LEU A 26 -0.82 -11.26 11.65
CA LEU A 26 -2.18 -10.75 11.73
C LEU A 26 -2.73 -10.22 10.39
N PRO A 27 -2.07 -9.24 9.71
CA PRO A 27 -2.57 -8.75 8.43
C PRO A 27 -2.58 -9.83 7.35
N ILE A 28 -1.60 -10.75 7.33
CA ILE A 28 -1.61 -11.88 6.40
C ILE A 28 -2.79 -12.82 6.66
N SER A 29 -3.13 -13.10 7.92
CA SER A 29 -4.31 -13.92 8.25
C SER A 29 -5.63 -13.24 7.85
N LEU A 30 -5.72 -11.92 8.03
CA LEU A 30 -6.93 -11.15 7.71
C LEU A 30 -7.14 -10.94 6.20
N TYR A 31 -6.07 -10.63 5.47
CA TYR A 31 -6.16 -10.22 4.06
C TYR A 31 -5.64 -11.27 3.09
N GLY A 32 -4.85 -12.25 3.54
CA GLY A 32 -4.26 -13.29 2.70
C GLY A 32 -5.24 -14.12 1.88
N PRO A 33 -6.45 -14.45 2.36
CA PRO A 33 -7.45 -15.15 1.55
C PRO A 33 -8.10 -14.29 0.45
N ILE A 34 -7.99 -12.96 0.55
CA ILE A 34 -8.71 -12.00 -0.30
C ILE A 34 -7.74 -11.27 -1.24
N ALA A 35 -6.47 -11.14 -0.85
CA ALA A 35 -5.44 -10.43 -1.59
C ALA A 35 -4.63 -11.41 -2.43
N ASP A 36 -4.87 -11.42 -3.75
CA ASP A 36 -4.08 -12.21 -4.71
C ASP A 36 -2.70 -11.59 -4.98
N SER A 37 -2.54 -10.29 -4.74
CA SER A 37 -1.29 -9.56 -4.92
C SER A 37 -1.17 -8.39 -3.94
N ILE A 38 0.07 -8.07 -3.57
CA ILE A 38 0.42 -6.94 -2.69
C ILE A 38 1.30 -5.99 -3.49
N LEU A 39 1.02 -4.69 -3.39
CA LEU A 39 1.90 -3.67 -3.94
C LEU A 39 3.00 -3.38 -2.92
N CYS A 40 4.23 -3.78 -3.25
CA CYS A 40 5.42 -3.47 -2.47
C CYS A 40 6.05 -2.18 -3.02
N ILE A 41 6.24 -1.20 -2.14
CA ILE A 41 6.91 0.06 -2.47
C ILE A 41 8.18 0.12 -1.62
N GLU A 42 9.31 0.13 -2.30
CA GLU A 42 10.63 0.29 -1.68
C GLU A 42 11.05 1.76 -1.82
N THR A 43 11.52 2.32 -0.70
CA THR A 43 11.89 3.73 -0.63
C THR A 43 13.18 3.86 0.14
N ASP A 44 14.16 4.52 -0.46
CA ASP A 44 15.40 4.87 0.21
C ASP A 44 15.29 6.28 0.77
N PHE A 45 15.47 6.42 2.08
CA PHE A 45 15.51 7.70 2.76
C PHE A 45 16.95 8.12 2.98
N PHE A 46 17.29 9.31 2.48
CA PHE A 46 18.63 9.89 2.62
C PHE A 46 18.59 11.04 3.61
N THR A 47 19.45 10.99 4.62
CA THR A 47 19.80 12.12 5.48
C THR A 47 21.25 12.53 5.21
N LEU A 48 21.72 13.59 5.87
CA LEU A 48 23.11 14.04 5.69
C LEU A 48 24.14 12.96 6.04
N ASP A 49 23.81 12.10 7.01
CA ASP A 49 24.75 11.18 7.63
C ASP A 49 24.30 9.70 7.56
N GLU A 50 23.03 9.43 7.22
CA GLU A 50 22.45 8.08 7.23
C GLU A 50 21.53 7.82 6.04
N GLU A 51 21.55 6.56 5.58
CA GLU A 51 20.63 6.01 4.58
C GLU A 51 19.75 4.95 5.26
N VAL A 52 18.44 5.05 5.05
CA VAL A 52 17.45 4.14 5.64
C VAL A 52 16.60 3.53 4.53
N GLU A 53 16.69 2.21 4.36
CA GLU A 53 15.82 1.44 3.46
C GLU A 53 14.44 1.25 4.12
N GLY A 54 13.39 1.73 3.47
CA GLY A 54 12.01 1.58 3.88
C GLY A 54 11.22 0.66 2.95
N LYS A 55 10.39 -0.21 3.55
CA LYS A 55 9.45 -1.08 2.81
C LYS A 55 8.02 -0.80 3.22
N TYR A 56 7.18 -0.53 2.24
CA TYR A 56 5.74 -0.33 2.41
C TYR A 56 4.97 -1.42 1.68
N TYR A 57 4.07 -2.09 2.41
CA TYR A 57 3.17 -3.09 1.86
C TYR A 57 1.77 -2.50 1.77
N PHE A 58 1.30 -2.25 0.55
CA PHE A 58 -0.04 -1.76 0.30
C PHE A 58 -0.95 -2.92 -0.12
N ILE A 59 -1.93 -3.24 0.73
CA ILE A 59 -2.86 -4.37 0.58
C ILE A 59 -4.30 -3.83 0.39
N PRO A 60 -4.63 -3.28 -0.78
CA PRO A 60 -6.00 -2.88 -1.08
C PRO A 60 -6.83 -4.08 -1.53
N GLN A 61 -8.15 -3.96 -1.44
CA GLN A 61 -9.05 -4.85 -2.18
C GLN A 61 -8.85 -4.66 -3.69
N VAL A 62 -9.05 -5.73 -4.47
CA VAL A 62 -8.86 -5.72 -5.93
C VAL A 62 -9.62 -4.56 -6.60
N GLU A 63 -10.89 -4.37 -6.25
CA GLU A 63 -11.72 -3.28 -6.78
C GLU A 63 -11.19 -1.89 -6.45
N SER A 64 -10.68 -1.70 -5.22
CA SER A 64 -10.10 -0.43 -4.77
C SER A 64 -8.78 -0.15 -5.47
N CYS A 65 -7.97 -1.19 -5.69
CA CYS A 65 -6.72 -1.11 -6.45
C CYS A 65 -6.98 -0.65 -7.89
N GLN A 66 -7.98 -1.25 -8.55
CA GLN A 66 -8.37 -0.86 -9.91
C GLN A 66 -8.86 0.59 -9.97
N LYS A 67 -9.69 1.03 -9.01
CA LYS A 67 -10.14 2.43 -8.92
C LYS A 67 -8.97 3.40 -8.74
N LEU A 68 -8.01 3.08 -7.87
CA LEU A 68 -6.81 3.89 -7.66
C LEU A 68 -5.97 3.99 -8.93
N LEU A 69 -5.64 2.87 -9.58
CA LEU A 69 -4.84 2.86 -10.80
C LEU A 69 -5.53 3.56 -11.98
N THR A 70 -6.84 3.40 -12.11
CA THR A 70 -7.66 4.11 -13.11
C THR A 70 -7.61 5.62 -12.85
N SER A 71 -7.76 6.04 -11.59
CA SER A 71 -7.70 7.47 -11.24
C SER A 71 -6.32 8.11 -11.47
N LEU A 72 -5.26 7.31 -11.48
CA LEU A 72 -3.90 7.73 -11.80
C LEU A 72 -3.59 7.67 -13.31
N GLY A 73 -4.54 7.21 -14.14
CA GLY A 73 -4.40 7.14 -15.60
C GLY A 73 -3.64 5.91 -16.13
N PHE A 74 -3.42 4.88 -15.30
CA PHE A 74 -2.73 3.65 -15.73
C PHE A 74 -3.64 2.68 -16.49
N VAL A 75 -4.95 2.73 -16.25
CA VAL A 75 -5.93 1.86 -16.89
C VAL A 75 -6.92 2.75 -17.64
N ASP A 76 -6.82 2.74 -18.97
CA ASP A 76 -7.78 3.44 -19.82
C ASP A 76 -9.13 2.72 -19.73
N SER A 77 -10.18 3.48 -19.37
CA SER A 77 -11.56 2.98 -19.37
C SER A 77 -12.15 2.96 -20.79
N GLY A 78 -11.33 3.15 -21.82
CA GLY A 78 -11.74 3.43 -23.19
C GLY A 78 -10.98 2.72 -24.32
N SER A 79 -10.26 1.61 -24.10
CA SER A 79 -9.83 0.76 -25.22
C SER A 79 -10.93 -0.22 -25.62
N ASN A 80 -11.69 0.17 -26.65
CA ASN A 80 -12.42 -0.74 -27.51
C ASN A 80 -11.48 -1.25 -28.62
#